data_AF-A0A958G0Q6-F1
#
_entry.id   AF-A0A958G0Q6-F1
#
_cell.length_a   1.000
_cell.length_b   1.000
_cell.length_c   1.000
_cell.angle_alpha   90.00
_cell.angle_beta   90.00
_cell.angle_gamma   90.00
#
_symmetry.space_group_name_H-M   'P 1'
#
loop_
_entity.id
_entity.type
_entity.pdbx_description
1 polymer ?
#
loop_
_entity_poly.entity_id
_entity_poly.type
_entity_poly.pdbx_seq_one_letter_code
_entity_poly.pdbx_strand_id
1 'polypeptide(L)'
;AIAEAHKRNGFESPTTEWVVKNTLKRLRRELGTPAKGKKPILVEDLKKMLSHCPPSLSGLRDKAVLLIGYTGAFRRSDLVAIDIDDITSSDEGIVVLIRQGKTDQKRTGRKVAIPFGKDPKTCPVRTLLAWLDAANIVDGPVFRAMTRAGTPRTTALSDRMVAEIVKKYCKHINKRVAFFAGHSLRSGLATSAAIAGASERSIQQQTGHKSIMVLRRYIRDASLFRENAASKLSL
;
A
#
# COMPACT_ATOMS: atom_id res chain seq x y z
N ALA A 1 -22.48 24.58 17.62
CA ALA A 1 -23.82 24.99 17.15
C ALA A 1 -24.93 24.13 17.77
N ILE A 2 -25.45 23.07 17.13
CA ILE A 2 -26.61 22.29 17.65
C ILE A 2 -26.37 21.71 19.05
N ALA A 3 -25.23 21.05 19.27
CA ALA A 3 -24.89 20.46 20.57
C ALA A 3 -24.77 21.51 21.70
N GLU A 4 -24.37 22.72 21.34
CA GLU A 4 -24.14 23.80 22.29
C GLU A 4 -25.44 24.55 22.60
N ALA A 5 -26.33 24.69 21.62
CA ALA A 5 -27.68 25.19 21.82
C ALA A 5 -28.51 24.29 22.75
N HIS A 6 -28.41 22.97 22.61
CA HIS A 6 -29.08 22.04 23.53
C HIS A 6 -28.55 22.16 24.95
N LYS A 7 -27.22 22.14 25.12
CA LYS A 7 -26.57 22.29 26.42
C LYS A 7 -26.92 23.62 27.12
N ARG A 8 -26.96 24.73 26.38
CA ARG A 8 -27.33 26.05 26.93
C ARG A 8 -28.78 26.12 27.40
N ASN A 9 -29.66 25.30 26.84
CA ASN A 9 -31.07 25.23 27.21
C ASN A 9 -31.38 24.05 28.17
N GLY A 10 -30.36 23.40 28.74
CA GLY A 10 -30.54 22.30 29.70
C GLY A 10 -31.03 20.98 29.11
N PHE A 11 -31.02 20.82 27.77
CA PHE A 11 -31.45 19.61 27.10
C PHE A 11 -30.28 18.70 26.73
N GLU A 12 -30.55 17.40 26.65
CA GLU A 12 -29.61 16.42 26.12
C GLU A 12 -29.36 16.65 24.62
N SER A 13 -28.11 16.48 24.18
CA SER A 13 -27.73 16.78 22.80
C SER A 13 -27.98 15.60 21.87
N PRO A 14 -28.77 15.74 20.80
CA PRO A 14 -28.98 14.67 19.82
C PRO A 14 -27.74 14.39 18.98
N THR A 15 -26.71 15.25 19.02
CA THR A 15 -25.50 15.08 18.21
C THR A 15 -24.63 13.89 18.64
N THR A 16 -24.86 13.35 19.84
CA THR A 16 -24.15 12.16 20.34
C THR A 16 -24.82 10.85 19.96
N GLU A 17 -26.07 10.91 19.51
CA GLU A 17 -26.85 9.76 19.05
C GLU A 17 -26.19 9.04 17.89
N TRP A 18 -26.37 7.71 17.87
CA TRP A 18 -25.74 6.86 16.86
C TRP A 18 -26.15 7.29 15.45
N VAL A 19 -27.45 7.55 15.23
CA VAL A 19 -28.01 7.93 13.92
C VAL A 19 -27.40 9.24 13.42
N VAL A 20 -27.27 10.24 14.28
CA VAL A 20 -26.72 11.55 13.92
C VAL A 20 -25.21 11.44 13.66
N LYS A 21 -24.47 10.72 14.51
CA LYS A 21 -23.04 10.44 14.29
C LYS A 21 -22.78 9.72 12.98
N ASN A 22 -23.56 8.69 12.66
CA ASN A 22 -23.33 7.86 11.48
C ASN A 22 -23.72 8.60 10.19
N THR A 23 -24.82 9.38 10.24
CA THR A 23 -25.25 10.26 9.14
C THR A 23 -24.21 11.34 8.85
N LEU A 24 -23.69 12.02 9.87
CA LEU A 24 -22.63 13.02 9.70
C LEU A 24 -21.32 12.40 9.20
N LYS A 25 -20.98 11.20 9.64
CA LYS A 25 -19.80 10.46 9.13
C LYS A 25 -19.96 10.11 7.65
N ARG A 26 -21.16 9.76 7.21
CA ARG A 26 -21.50 9.52 5.81
C ARG A 26 -21.46 10.82 4.99
N LEU A 27 -22.07 11.89 5.48
CA LEU A 27 -22.05 13.20 4.83
C LEU A 27 -20.63 13.75 4.69
N ARG A 28 -19.75 13.61 5.69
CA ARG A 28 -18.32 13.99 5.53
C ARG A 28 -17.59 13.17 4.47
N ARG A 29 -18.00 11.93 4.25
CA ARG A 29 -17.45 11.07 3.19
C ARG A 29 -17.96 11.48 1.81
N GLU A 30 -19.21 11.94 1.72
CA GLU A 30 -19.85 12.40 0.48
C GLU A 30 -19.41 13.83 0.10
N LEU A 31 -19.36 14.75 1.07
CA LEU A 31 -18.97 16.15 0.88
C LEU A 31 -17.46 16.38 0.84
N GLY A 32 -16.65 15.40 1.28
CA GLY A 32 -15.20 15.35 1.11
C GLY A 32 -14.42 16.45 1.80
N THR A 33 -13.91 16.21 3.01
CA THR A 33 -12.81 17.02 3.55
C THR A 33 -11.51 16.65 2.82
N PRO A 34 -10.66 17.60 2.35
CA PRO A 34 -9.36 17.28 1.78
C PRO A 34 -8.49 16.59 2.83
N ALA A 35 -8.49 15.26 2.85
CA ALA A 35 -7.56 14.52 3.68
C ALA A 35 -6.14 14.87 3.21
N LYS A 36 -5.27 15.31 4.14
CA LYS A 36 -3.82 15.34 3.94
C LYS A 36 -3.34 13.89 3.80
N GLY A 37 -3.47 13.36 2.58
CA GLY A 37 -3.09 12.00 2.24
C GLY A 37 -1.60 11.75 2.46
N LYS A 38 -1.23 10.49 2.64
CA LYS A 38 0.19 10.10 2.67
C LYS A 38 0.79 10.30 1.27
N LYS A 39 2.02 10.82 1.22
CA LYS A 39 2.77 11.02 -0.02
C LYS A 39 3.13 9.67 -0.65
N PRO A 40 3.17 9.57 -2.00
CA PRO A 40 3.61 8.36 -2.69
C PRO A 40 5.11 8.13 -2.48
N ILE A 41 5.52 6.86 -2.40
CA ILE A 41 6.93 6.47 -2.61
C ILE A 41 7.12 6.30 -4.11
N LEU A 42 8.00 7.08 -4.75
CA LEU A 42 8.28 6.91 -6.17
C LEU A 42 9.29 5.77 -6.39
N VAL A 43 9.42 5.27 -7.63
CA VAL A 43 10.39 4.20 -7.96
C VAL A 43 11.80 4.53 -7.48
N GLU A 44 12.25 5.77 -7.66
CA GLU A 44 13.59 6.19 -7.22
C GLU A 44 13.74 6.27 -5.70
N ASP A 45 12.67 6.64 -4.98
CA ASP A 45 12.67 6.57 -3.52
C ASP A 45 12.71 5.11 -3.05
N LEU A 46 11.95 4.22 -3.70
CA LEU A 46 11.93 2.79 -3.41
C LEU A 46 13.33 2.18 -3.60
N LYS A 47 14.01 2.45 -4.73
CA LYS A 47 15.37 1.95 -4.97
C LYS A 47 16.34 2.36 -3.85
N LYS A 48 16.28 3.62 -3.41
CA LYS A 48 17.08 4.11 -2.27
C LYS A 48 16.70 3.43 -0.95
N MET A 49 15.40 3.19 -0.70
CA MET A 49 14.96 2.43 0.47
C MET A 49 15.54 1.01 0.47
N LEU A 50 15.54 0.34 -0.69
CA LEU A 50 16.05 -1.03 -0.84
C LEU A 50 17.56 -1.12 -0.61
N SER A 51 18.34 -0.10 -0.98
CA SER A 51 19.80 -0.08 -0.73
C SER A 51 20.17 0.05 0.75
N HIS A 52 19.23 0.48 1.60
CA HIS A 52 19.40 0.54 3.05
C HIS A 52 18.89 -0.70 3.78
N CYS A 53 18.31 -1.69 3.08
CA CYS A 53 17.95 -2.97 3.68
C CYS A 53 19.23 -3.73 4.08
N PRO A 54 19.43 -4.06 5.38
CA PRO A 54 20.64 -4.73 5.81
C PRO A 54 20.71 -6.16 5.25
N PRO A 55 21.91 -6.74 5.08
CA PRO A 55 22.09 -8.12 4.66
C PRO A 55 21.80 -9.09 5.82
N SER A 56 20.56 -9.08 6.31
CA SER A 56 20.06 -9.96 7.36
C SER A 56 18.71 -10.52 6.96
N LEU A 57 18.27 -11.60 7.62
CA LEU A 57 16.98 -12.23 7.34
C LEU A 57 15.81 -11.23 7.48
N SER A 58 15.86 -10.35 8.49
CA SER A 58 14.88 -9.28 8.65
C SER A 58 14.95 -8.20 7.56
N GLY A 59 16.15 -7.88 7.08
CA GLY A 59 16.34 -6.95 5.97
C GLY A 59 15.83 -7.51 4.65
N LEU A 60 16.03 -8.81 4.41
CA LEU A 60 15.48 -9.52 3.25
C LEU A 60 13.94 -9.56 3.29
N ARG A 61 13.34 -9.86 4.45
CA ARG A 61 11.90 -9.74 4.66
C ARG A 61 11.39 -8.33 4.33
N ASP A 62 12.03 -7.30 4.90
CA ASP A 62 11.65 -5.92 4.69
C ASP A 62 11.73 -5.55 3.20
N LYS A 63 12.78 -6.00 2.51
CA LYS A 63 12.98 -5.81 1.07
C LYS A 63 11.84 -6.45 0.27
N ALA A 64 11.46 -7.69 0.61
CA ALA A 64 10.34 -8.39 0.00
C ALA A 64 9.00 -7.68 0.27
N VAL A 65 8.75 -7.22 1.50
CA VAL A 65 7.56 -6.44 1.88
C VAL A 65 7.45 -5.16 1.04
N LEU A 66 8.55 -4.42 0.90
CA LEU A 66 8.60 -3.18 0.12
C LEU A 66 8.33 -3.44 -1.37
N LEU A 67 9.01 -4.43 -1.96
CA LEU A 67 8.88 -4.74 -3.38
C LEU A 67 7.50 -5.31 -3.74
N ILE A 68 7.01 -6.30 -3.00
CA ILE A 68 5.71 -6.93 -3.24
C ILE A 68 4.57 -5.96 -2.91
N GLY A 69 4.67 -5.24 -1.79
CA GLY A 69 3.69 -4.21 -1.44
C GLY A 69 3.60 -3.07 -2.46
N TYR A 70 4.74 -2.69 -3.05
CA TYR A 70 4.79 -1.70 -4.11
C TYR A 70 4.22 -2.23 -5.43
N THR A 71 4.79 -3.31 -5.97
CA THR A 71 4.45 -3.83 -7.30
C THR A 71 3.04 -4.41 -7.37
N GLY A 72 2.55 -5.05 -6.31
CA GLY A 72 1.16 -5.52 -6.21
C GLY A 72 0.16 -4.42 -5.83
N ALA A 73 0.62 -3.21 -5.48
CA ALA A 73 -0.22 -2.10 -5.01
C ALA A 73 -1.22 -2.49 -3.90
N PHE A 74 -0.76 -3.37 -3.00
CA PHE A 74 -1.61 -3.95 -1.97
C PHE A 74 -1.92 -2.95 -0.86
N ARG A 75 -3.08 -3.13 -0.23
CA ARG A 75 -3.33 -2.51 1.08
C ARG A 75 -2.48 -3.25 2.12
N ARG A 76 -2.17 -2.57 3.23
CA ARG A 76 -1.37 -3.18 4.32
C ARG A 76 -2.02 -4.46 4.86
N SER A 77 -3.34 -4.46 5.05
CA SER A 77 -4.12 -5.62 5.49
C SER A 77 -4.03 -6.78 4.50
N ASP A 78 -4.12 -6.47 3.21
CA ASP A 78 -4.13 -7.47 2.15
C ASP A 78 -2.74 -8.09 2.03
N LEU A 79 -1.68 -7.27 2.08
CA LEU A 79 -0.29 -7.70 2.00
C LEU A 79 0.08 -8.70 3.11
N VAL A 80 -0.32 -8.43 4.35
CA VAL A 80 0.00 -9.32 5.48
C VAL A 80 -0.91 -10.55 5.57
N ALA A 81 -1.99 -10.58 4.79
CA ALA A 81 -2.92 -11.69 4.72
C ALA A 81 -2.62 -12.66 3.57
N ILE A 82 -1.56 -12.44 2.81
CA ILE A 82 -1.12 -13.36 1.75
C ILE A 82 -0.51 -14.59 2.41
N ASP A 83 -1.12 -15.74 2.12
CA ASP A 83 -0.54 -17.06 2.44
C ASP A 83 0.16 -17.64 1.21
N ILE A 84 1.01 -18.66 1.42
CA ILE A 84 1.69 -19.38 0.32
C ILE A 84 0.68 -19.91 -0.70
N ASP A 85 -0.46 -20.44 -0.25
CA ASP A 85 -1.53 -20.97 -1.10
C ASP A 85 -2.21 -19.92 -1.99
N ASP A 86 -2.02 -18.63 -1.71
CA ASP A 86 -2.54 -17.54 -2.55
C ASP A 86 -1.60 -17.20 -3.71
N ILE A 87 -0.39 -17.76 -3.74
CA ILE A 87 0.63 -17.49 -4.74
C ILE A 87 0.65 -18.62 -5.76
N THR A 88 0.51 -18.28 -7.03
CA THR A 88 0.71 -19.21 -8.15
C THR A 88 1.86 -18.71 -9.01
N SER A 89 2.86 -19.56 -9.23
CA SER A 89 3.99 -19.28 -10.11
C SER A 89 3.61 -19.41 -11.58
N SER A 90 4.30 -18.64 -12.43
CA SER A 90 4.20 -18.66 -13.89
C SER A 90 5.55 -18.28 -14.50
N ASP A 91 5.73 -18.51 -15.79
CA ASP A 91 6.98 -18.15 -16.49
C ASP A 91 7.24 -16.63 -16.50
N GLU A 92 6.18 -15.83 -16.41
CA GLU A 92 6.27 -14.36 -16.40
C GLU A 92 6.47 -13.76 -14.99
N GLY A 93 6.26 -14.54 -13.93
CA GLY A 93 6.31 -14.08 -12.55
C GLY A 93 5.37 -14.84 -11.63
N ILE A 94 4.65 -14.13 -10.77
CA ILE A 94 3.66 -14.74 -9.85
C ILE A 94 2.29 -14.07 -10.00
N VAL A 95 1.25 -14.83 -9.70
CA VAL A 95 -0.11 -14.33 -9.50
C VAL A 95 -0.46 -14.49 -8.04
N VAL A 96 -0.87 -13.39 -7.41
CA VAL A 96 -1.30 -13.34 -6.00
C VAL A 96 -2.81 -13.19 -5.95
N LEU A 97 -3.50 -14.09 -5.25
CA LEU A 97 -4.91 -13.98 -4.94
C LEU A 97 -5.12 -13.09 -3.70
N ILE A 98 -5.89 -12.02 -3.86
CA ILE A 98 -6.30 -11.14 -2.76
C ILE A 98 -7.74 -11.47 -2.38
N ARG A 99 -7.90 -12.20 -1.27
CA ARG A 99 -9.17 -12.66 -0.70
C ARG A 99 -10.10 -11.50 -0.35
N GLN A 100 -11.42 -11.68 -0.48
CA GLN A 100 -12.41 -10.66 -0.04
C GLN A 100 -12.64 -10.63 1.49
N GLY A 101 -11.97 -11.50 2.24
CA GLY A 101 -12.05 -11.60 3.70
C GLY A 101 -11.31 -12.84 4.20
N LYS A 102 -11.21 -12.99 5.52
CA LYS A 102 -10.52 -14.14 6.14
C LYS A 102 -11.17 -15.50 5.82
N THR A 103 -12.45 -15.51 5.46
CA THR A 103 -13.27 -16.70 5.21
C THR A 103 -13.66 -16.88 3.74
N ASP A 104 -12.91 -16.30 2.78
CA ASP A 104 -13.18 -16.44 1.33
C ASP A 104 -12.83 -17.84 0.80
N GLN A 105 -13.55 -18.86 1.27
CA GLN A 105 -13.37 -20.26 0.91
C GLN A 105 -13.58 -20.51 -0.60
N LYS A 106 -14.40 -19.69 -1.25
CA LYS A 106 -14.66 -19.75 -2.69
C LYS A 106 -13.57 -19.08 -3.54
N ARG A 107 -12.55 -18.48 -2.92
CA ARG A 107 -11.43 -17.78 -3.60
C ARG A 107 -11.92 -16.76 -4.65
N THR A 108 -13.00 -16.06 -4.33
CA THR A 108 -13.66 -15.07 -5.22
C THR A 108 -12.97 -13.69 -5.21
N GLY A 109 -11.85 -13.61 -4.50
CA GLY A 109 -10.94 -12.48 -4.49
C GLY A 109 -10.43 -12.05 -5.86
N ARG A 110 -9.62 -10.98 -5.87
CA ARG A 110 -9.00 -10.48 -7.10
C ARG A 110 -7.62 -11.10 -7.30
N LYS A 111 -7.27 -11.44 -8.53
CA LYS A 111 -5.92 -11.86 -8.89
C LYS A 111 -5.05 -10.65 -9.26
N VAL A 112 -3.80 -10.64 -8.82
CA VAL A 112 -2.83 -9.58 -9.11
C VAL A 112 -1.55 -10.23 -9.61
N ALA A 113 -1.21 -9.95 -10.87
CA ALA A 113 0.05 -10.40 -11.44
C ALA A 113 1.20 -9.50 -10.98
N ILE A 114 2.32 -10.12 -10.64
CA ILE A 114 3.58 -9.46 -10.30
C ILE A 114 4.65 -10.09 -11.21
N PRO A 115 5.07 -9.40 -12.28
CA PRO A 115 6.04 -9.95 -13.21
C PRO A 115 7.45 -9.95 -12.61
N PHE A 116 8.34 -10.74 -13.20
CA PHE A 116 9.77 -10.61 -12.93
C PHE A 116 10.26 -9.20 -13.28
N GLY A 117 11.03 -8.60 -12.37
CA GLY A 117 11.75 -7.36 -12.63
C GLY A 117 12.98 -7.61 -13.51
N LYS A 118 13.28 -6.65 -14.39
CA LYS A 118 14.45 -6.70 -15.28
C LYS A 118 15.78 -6.68 -14.52
N ASP A 119 15.88 -5.87 -13.48
CA ASP A 119 17.05 -5.79 -12.62
C ASP A 119 16.94 -6.80 -11.46
N PRO A 120 17.84 -7.79 -11.35
CA PRO A 120 17.82 -8.77 -10.26
C PRO A 120 17.85 -8.15 -8.87
N LYS A 121 18.51 -6.99 -8.67
CA LYS A 121 18.63 -6.34 -7.36
C LYS A 121 17.31 -5.76 -6.86
N THR A 122 16.41 -5.44 -7.79
CA THR A 122 15.10 -4.82 -7.51
C THR A 122 13.93 -5.70 -7.97
N CYS A 123 14.19 -6.94 -8.36
CA CYS A 123 13.17 -7.86 -8.84
C CYS A 123 12.26 -8.33 -7.69
N PRO A 124 10.94 -8.07 -7.74
CA PRO A 124 10.01 -8.41 -6.67
C PRO A 124 9.90 -9.92 -6.47
N VAL A 125 9.74 -10.68 -7.56
CA VAL A 125 9.56 -12.13 -7.51
C VAL A 125 10.81 -12.83 -6.97
N ARG A 126 11.99 -12.52 -7.52
CA ARG A 126 13.26 -13.11 -7.04
C ARG A 126 13.51 -12.79 -5.56
N THR A 127 13.21 -11.56 -5.13
CA THR A 127 13.37 -11.18 -3.71
C THR A 127 12.39 -11.93 -2.82
N LEU A 128 11.15 -12.13 -3.26
CA LEU A 128 10.17 -12.92 -2.53
C LEU A 128 10.61 -14.38 -2.39
N LEU A 129 11.03 -15.01 -3.49
CA LEU A 129 11.52 -16.40 -3.47
C LEU A 129 12.74 -16.55 -2.55
N ALA A 130 13.70 -15.62 -2.61
CA ALA A 130 14.85 -15.62 -1.71
C ALA A 130 14.44 -15.45 -0.24
N TRP A 131 13.41 -14.65 0.05
CA TRP A 131 12.86 -14.54 1.40
C TRP A 131 12.23 -15.85 1.87
N LEU A 132 11.39 -16.48 1.05
CA LEU A 132 10.72 -17.73 1.39
C LEU A 132 11.70 -18.86 1.66
N ASP A 133 12.72 -18.98 0.81
CA ASP A 133 13.82 -19.95 0.92
C ASP A 133 14.64 -19.70 2.20
N ALA A 134 15.18 -18.50 2.39
CA ALA A 134 16.02 -18.17 3.55
C ALA A 134 15.25 -18.25 4.90
N ALA A 135 13.93 -18.10 4.87
CA ALA A 135 13.07 -18.21 6.04
C ALA A 135 12.45 -19.61 6.23
N ASN A 136 12.71 -20.55 5.33
CA ASN A 136 12.10 -21.89 5.28
C ASN A 136 10.56 -21.85 5.38
N ILE A 137 9.92 -20.97 4.61
CA ILE A 137 8.47 -20.80 4.60
C ILE A 137 7.89 -21.61 3.45
N VAL A 138 7.23 -22.71 3.78
CA VAL A 138 6.57 -23.61 2.82
C VAL A 138 5.05 -23.56 2.88
N ASP A 139 4.49 -22.99 3.95
CA ASP A 139 3.04 -22.87 4.17
C ASP A 139 2.67 -21.56 4.89
N GLY A 140 1.37 -21.30 5.05
CA GLY A 140 0.86 -20.23 5.90
C GLY A 140 1.28 -18.82 5.45
N PRO A 141 1.39 -17.85 6.38
CA PRO A 141 1.63 -16.47 6.03
C PRO A 141 3.01 -16.24 5.40
N VAL A 142 3.04 -15.54 4.27
CA VAL A 142 4.26 -15.19 3.52
C VAL A 142 5.14 -14.22 4.30
N PHE A 143 4.53 -13.15 4.82
CA PHE A 143 5.25 -12.13 5.57
C PHE A 143 5.05 -12.37 7.06
N ARG A 144 6.06 -12.96 7.71
CA ARG A 144 5.99 -13.33 9.12
C ARG A 144 6.63 -12.28 10.04
N ALA A 145 6.12 -12.18 11.26
CA ALA A 145 6.77 -11.39 12.32
C ALA A 145 8.11 -12.03 12.71
N MET A 146 9.05 -11.26 13.24
CA MET A 146 10.38 -11.77 13.65
C MET A 146 10.48 -11.85 15.17
N THR A 147 11.25 -12.81 15.67
CA THR A 147 11.66 -12.90 17.07
C THR A 147 12.78 -11.89 17.36
N ARG A 148 13.12 -11.68 18.64
CA ARG A 148 14.28 -10.87 19.03
C ARG A 148 15.61 -11.49 18.57
N ALA A 149 15.65 -12.82 18.41
CA ALA A 149 16.80 -13.57 17.91
C ALA A 149 16.95 -13.50 16.38
N GLY A 150 16.05 -12.80 15.67
CA GLY A 150 16.15 -12.63 14.21
C GLY A 150 15.62 -13.82 13.41
N THR A 151 14.79 -14.69 14.01
CA THR A 151 14.12 -15.80 13.33
C THR A 151 12.65 -15.46 13.00
N PRO A 152 12.07 -16.01 11.92
CA PRO A 152 10.66 -15.83 11.60
C PRO A 152 9.78 -16.58 12.60
N ARG A 153 8.70 -15.93 13.04
CA ARG A 153 7.60 -16.56 13.80
C ARG A 153 6.71 -17.32 12.82
N THR A 154 5.77 -18.11 13.33
CA THR A 154 4.68 -18.71 12.53
C THR A 154 3.56 -17.71 12.20
N THR A 155 3.42 -16.66 13.02
CA THR A 155 2.38 -15.64 12.87
C THR A 155 2.73 -14.60 11.81
N ALA A 156 1.72 -14.17 11.07
CA ALA A 156 1.81 -13.06 10.11
C ALA A 156 2.33 -11.76 10.75
N LEU A 157 2.96 -10.94 9.93
CA LEU A 157 3.32 -9.57 10.24
C LEU A 157 2.05 -8.75 10.50
N SER A 158 2.07 -7.81 11.45
CA SER A 158 0.92 -6.92 11.62
C SER A 158 0.86 -5.85 10.53
N ASP A 159 -0.35 -5.42 10.17
CA ASP A 159 -0.56 -4.34 9.20
C ASP A 159 0.15 -3.03 9.63
N ARG A 160 0.20 -2.77 10.95
CA ARG A 160 0.93 -1.65 11.55
C ARG A 160 2.43 -1.76 11.26
N MET A 161 3.01 -2.95 11.38
CA MET A 161 4.43 -3.16 11.15
C MET A 161 4.82 -2.88 9.70
N VAL A 162 3.95 -3.14 8.71
CA VAL A 162 4.18 -2.69 7.33
C VAL A 162 4.37 -1.16 7.25
N ALA A 163 3.56 -0.40 7.97
CA ALA A 163 3.71 1.06 8.01
C ALA A 163 5.03 1.46 8.69
N GLU A 164 5.44 0.78 9.77
CA GLU A 164 6.69 1.05 10.45
C GLU A 164 7.92 0.68 9.60
N ILE A 165 7.86 -0.40 8.80
CA ILE A 165 8.88 -0.74 7.81
C ILE A 165 9.03 0.40 6.80
N VAL A 166 7.92 0.86 6.18
CA VAL A 166 7.98 1.98 5.23
C VAL A 166 8.59 3.22 5.87
N LYS A 167 8.16 3.57 7.08
CA LYS A 167 8.68 4.72 7.82
C LYS A 167 10.17 4.59 8.15
N LYS A 168 10.62 3.41 8.59
CA LYS A 168 12.03 3.10 8.87
C LYS A 168 12.89 3.43 7.65
N TYR A 169 12.56 2.90 6.48
CA TYR A 169 13.35 3.15 5.28
C TYR A 169 13.17 4.56 4.70
N CYS A 170 12.01 5.20 4.90
CA CYS A 170 11.85 6.63 4.61
C CYS A 170 12.82 7.49 5.43
N LYS A 171 13.05 7.14 6.70
CA LYS A 171 14.00 7.84 7.57
C LYS A 171 15.43 7.74 7.02
N HIS A 172 15.84 6.56 6.54
CA HIS A 172 17.17 6.35 5.94
C HIS A 172 17.42 7.20 4.69
N ILE A 173 16.36 7.57 3.95
CA ILE A 173 16.47 8.42 2.75
C ILE A 173 16.08 9.89 3.02
N ASN A 174 16.15 10.33 4.27
CA ASN A 174 15.88 11.71 4.71
C ASN A 174 14.48 12.25 4.34
N LYS A 175 13.48 11.38 4.20
CA LYS A 175 12.09 11.80 3.97
C LYS A 175 11.39 12.12 5.29
N ARG A 176 10.54 13.15 5.29
CA ARG A 176 9.69 13.50 6.45
C ARG A 176 8.64 12.41 6.71
N VAL A 177 8.96 11.51 7.63
CA VAL A 177 8.21 10.27 7.97
C VAL A 177 6.71 10.50 8.22
N ALA A 178 6.32 11.65 8.78
CA ALA A 178 4.92 12.00 9.02
C ALA A 178 4.03 11.92 7.77
N PHE A 179 4.61 12.08 6.57
CA PHE A 179 3.90 12.00 5.30
C PHE A 179 3.81 10.59 4.72
N PHE A 180 4.43 9.58 5.32
CA PHE A 180 4.52 8.23 4.74
C PHE A 180 3.91 7.16 5.65
N ALA A 181 3.38 6.10 5.03
CA ALA A 181 2.86 4.88 5.67
C ALA A 181 2.71 3.79 4.60
N GLY A 182 2.18 2.61 4.93
CA GLY A 182 2.06 1.54 3.92
C GLY A 182 1.18 1.87 2.70
N HIS A 183 0.22 2.80 2.80
CA HIS A 183 -0.53 3.26 1.62
C HIS A 183 0.35 4.00 0.61
N SER A 184 1.50 4.53 1.04
CA SER A 184 2.48 5.20 0.18
C SER A 184 3.09 4.28 -0.87
N LEU A 185 3.12 2.96 -0.64
CA LEU A 185 3.57 1.98 -1.64
C LEU A 185 2.55 1.86 -2.78
N ARG A 186 1.28 1.67 -2.43
CA ARG A 186 0.16 1.57 -3.38
C ARG A 186 -0.03 2.83 -4.21
N SER A 187 -0.05 4.01 -3.58
CA SER A 187 -0.09 5.28 -4.32
C SER A 187 1.19 5.51 -5.11
N GLY A 188 2.32 5.06 -4.58
CA GLY A 188 3.62 5.07 -5.24
C GLY A 188 3.64 4.40 -6.61
N LEU A 189 3.11 3.17 -6.69
CA LEU A 189 2.99 2.46 -7.96
C LEU A 189 2.06 3.21 -8.92
N ALA A 190 0.88 3.62 -8.45
CA ALA A 190 -0.10 4.32 -9.29
C ALA A 190 0.48 5.60 -9.92
N THR A 191 1.12 6.42 -9.10
CA THR A 191 1.79 7.66 -9.52
C THR A 191 2.95 7.37 -10.47
N SER A 192 3.81 6.39 -10.16
CA SER A 192 4.98 6.10 -10.99
C SER A 192 4.64 5.44 -12.33
N ALA A 193 3.60 4.60 -12.36
CA ALA A 193 3.09 3.99 -13.58
C ALA A 193 2.46 5.03 -14.49
N ALA A 194 1.69 5.97 -13.94
CA ALA A 194 1.13 7.09 -14.71
C ALA A 194 2.24 7.98 -15.29
N ILE A 195 3.26 8.29 -14.48
CA ILE A 195 4.49 8.97 -14.92
C ILE A 195 5.17 8.23 -16.08
N ALA A 196 5.13 6.91 -16.09
CA ALA A 196 5.71 6.07 -17.14
C ALA A 196 4.78 5.89 -18.36
N GLY A 197 3.62 6.55 -18.39
CA GLY A 197 2.67 6.50 -19.51
C GLY A 197 1.74 5.27 -19.49
N ALA A 198 1.64 4.55 -18.38
CA ALA A 198 0.70 3.43 -18.28
C ALA A 198 -0.76 3.93 -18.30
N SER A 199 -1.63 3.18 -18.98
CA SER A 199 -3.05 3.52 -19.07
C SER A 199 -3.76 3.56 -17.71
N GLU A 200 -4.75 4.44 -17.57
CA GLU A 200 -5.63 4.47 -16.39
C GLU A 200 -6.23 3.09 -16.07
N ARG A 201 -6.64 2.35 -17.11
CA ARG A 201 -7.23 1.00 -16.99
C ARG A 201 -6.25 0.01 -16.37
N SER A 202 -5.02 -0.08 -16.88
CA SER A 202 -4.03 -1.03 -16.36
C SER A 202 -3.62 -0.70 -14.92
N ILE A 203 -3.46 0.59 -14.59
CA ILE A 203 -3.19 1.03 -13.22
C ILE A 203 -4.37 0.70 -12.30
N GLN A 204 -5.61 0.91 -12.75
CA GLN A 204 -6.81 0.59 -11.98
C GLN A 204 -6.93 -0.91 -11.71
N GLN A 205 -6.66 -1.76 -12.70
CA GLN A 205 -6.66 -3.23 -12.54
C GLN A 205 -5.61 -3.68 -11.52
N GLN A 206 -4.38 -3.17 -11.63
CA GLN A 206 -3.30 -3.52 -10.70
C GLN A 206 -3.61 -3.08 -9.27
N THR A 207 -4.06 -1.84 -9.11
CA THR A 207 -4.35 -1.27 -7.79
C THR A 207 -5.68 -1.74 -7.21
N GLY A 208 -6.67 -2.10 -8.02
CA GLY A 208 -8.02 -2.47 -7.56
C GLY A 208 -8.81 -1.27 -7.00
N HIS A 209 -8.60 -0.06 -7.54
CA HIS A 209 -9.44 1.09 -7.19
C HIS A 209 -10.83 0.95 -7.82
N LYS A 210 -11.89 0.96 -7.00
CA LYS A 210 -13.29 0.93 -7.50
C LYS A 210 -13.67 2.18 -8.28
N SER A 211 -13.12 3.34 -7.90
CA SER A 211 -13.38 4.62 -8.56
C SER A 211 -12.15 5.10 -9.29
N ILE A 212 -12.29 5.34 -10.59
CA ILE A 212 -11.24 5.95 -11.41
C ILE A 212 -10.95 7.39 -11.00
N MET A 213 -11.95 8.11 -10.48
CA MET A 213 -11.78 9.50 -10.01
C MET A 213 -10.80 9.60 -8.83
N VAL A 214 -10.78 8.59 -7.96
CA VAL A 214 -9.80 8.49 -6.87
C VAL A 214 -8.40 8.26 -7.43
N LEU A 215 -8.28 7.43 -8.47
CA LEU A 215 -7.00 7.18 -9.14
C LEU A 215 -6.47 8.44 -9.85
N ARG A 216 -7.34 9.18 -10.54
CA ARG A 216 -7.00 10.43 -11.23
C ARG A 216 -6.37 11.49 -10.33
N ARG A 217 -6.65 11.49 -9.02
CA ARG A 217 -5.95 12.38 -8.08
C ARG A 217 -4.45 12.10 -8.07
N TYR A 218 -4.03 10.83 -8.03
CA TYR A 218 -2.63 10.45 -8.05
C TYR A 218 -1.95 10.76 -9.40
N ILE A 219 -2.71 10.68 -10.49
CA ILE A 219 -2.22 10.95 -11.86
C ILE A 219 -2.04 12.46 -12.06
N ARG A 220 -3.07 13.26 -11.74
CA ARG A 220 -3.01 14.72 -11.85
C ARG A 220 -1.85 15.30 -11.05
N ASP A 221 -1.69 14.89 -9.80
CA ASP A 221 -0.58 15.36 -8.93
C ASP A 221 0.80 15.00 -9.54
N ALA A 222 0.91 13.89 -10.27
CA ALA A 222 2.12 13.44 -10.93
C ALA A 222 2.43 14.20 -12.24
N SER A 223 1.38 14.55 -12.98
CA SER A 223 1.46 15.21 -14.29
C SER A 223 1.46 16.74 -14.22
N LEU A 224 1.35 17.34 -13.02
CA LEU A 224 1.24 18.80 -12.81
C LEU A 224 2.27 19.64 -13.59
N PHE A 225 3.49 19.14 -13.80
CA PHE A 225 4.53 19.83 -14.55
C PHE A 225 4.70 19.31 -16.00
N ARG A 226 4.28 18.08 -16.30
CA ARG A 226 4.44 17.47 -17.63
C ARG A 226 3.32 17.82 -18.59
N GLU A 227 2.09 17.85 -18.08
CA GLU A 227 0.89 18.23 -18.82
C GLU A 227 0.48 19.67 -18.45
N ASN A 228 1.44 20.50 -18.08
CA ASN A 228 1.18 21.88 -17.70
C ASN A 228 0.99 22.73 -18.96
N ALA A 229 -0.09 23.50 -19.03
CA ALA A 229 -0.27 24.44 -20.13
C ALA A 229 0.88 25.47 -20.20
N ALA A 230 1.41 25.88 -19.05
CA ALA A 230 2.51 26.83 -18.97
C ALA A 230 3.83 26.28 -19.53
N SER A 231 4.10 24.96 -19.46
CA SER A 231 5.31 24.41 -20.08
C SER A 231 5.26 24.38 -21.60
N LYS A 232 4.09 24.62 -22.19
CA LYS A 232 3.91 24.85 -23.63
C LYS A 232 4.04 26.31 -24.03
N LEU A 233 4.07 27.21 -23.04
CA LEU A 233 4.40 28.61 -23.24
C LEU A 233 5.92 28.70 -23.04
N SER A 234 6.67 29.15 -24.05
CA SER A 234 8.12 29.29 -23.98
C SER A 234 8.55 30.49 -23.10
N LEU A 235 8.13 30.49 -21.84
CA LEU A 235 8.44 31.45 -20.78
C LEU A 235 9.42 30.83 -19.79
#